data_AF-A0A2X2W7Y7-F1
#
_entry.id   AF-A0A2X2W7Y7-F1
#
_cell.length_a   1.000
_cell.length_b   1.000
_cell.length_c   1.000
_cell.angle_alpha   90.00
_cell.angle_beta   90.00
_cell.angle_gamma   90.00
#
_symmetry.space_group_name_H-M   'P 1'
#
loop_
_entity.id
_entity.type
_entity.pdbx_description
1 polymer ?
#
loop_
_entity_poly.entity_id
_entity_poly.type
_entity_poly.pdbx_seq_one_letter_code
_entity_poly.pdbx_strand_id
1 'polypeptide(L)'
;MKPKARPSGLTPGAGDNAVNQYLDWVSGEMKTHYAINLRIVRLADAADAVKRIQTESAAGRKTDGSVDLLWVNGENFRTLKEAGLLQTHWAETLPNWRYVDTRKPVREDFSMPTQGAESPWGGAQLTFIANRDITPQPPQSPQALLAFAKAHPGTVTYPRPPDFTGTAFLEQLLLALTPQPDALKVAPDDATFDSVTAPLWAYLDALHPSLWRKGKDFPPSPARMDALLQAGSLRLSLTFNPAHAQQKNRQRRAAQNQLQFRLFTRHDWQRAFCHDPGERPRQRRRKGGCQFPALPRRAVAQSRSGVLGRSFRA
;
A
#
# COMPACT_ATOMS: atom_id res chain seq x y z
N MET A 1 33.66 -27.12 -3.94
CA MET A 1 33.15 -25.81 -4.43
C MET A 1 32.01 -25.33 -3.54
N LYS A 2 32.18 -24.21 -2.82
CA LYS A 2 31.12 -23.60 -1.98
C LYS A 2 30.02 -23.03 -2.88
N PRO A 3 28.71 -23.25 -2.60
CA PRO A 3 27.64 -22.70 -3.41
C PRO A 3 27.51 -21.19 -3.14
N LYS A 4 27.62 -20.40 -4.21
CA LYS A 4 27.47 -18.94 -4.22
C LYS A 4 26.00 -18.60 -3.90
N ALA A 5 25.73 -18.08 -2.70
CA ALA A 5 24.43 -17.50 -2.35
C ALA A 5 24.16 -16.27 -3.23
N ARG A 6 23.13 -16.36 -4.08
CA ARG A 6 22.76 -15.31 -5.04
C ARG A 6 21.58 -14.48 -4.54
N PRO A 7 21.49 -13.20 -4.97
CA PRO A 7 20.61 -12.26 -4.33
C PRO A 7 19.14 -12.43 -4.71
N SER A 8 18.24 -12.09 -3.79
CA SER A 8 16.78 -12.06 -4.00
C SER A 8 16.33 -10.61 -4.12
N GLY A 9 15.64 -10.23 -5.19
CA GLY A 9 15.11 -8.87 -5.38
C GLY A 9 13.82 -8.62 -4.59
N LEU A 10 13.69 -7.53 -3.82
CA LEU A 10 12.40 -7.06 -3.25
C LEU A 10 12.22 -5.56 -3.53
N THR A 11 11.04 -5.14 -4.00
CA THR A 11 10.82 -3.77 -4.44
C THR A 11 9.71 -3.03 -3.69
N PRO A 12 9.99 -2.30 -2.59
CA PRO A 12 8.98 -1.48 -1.93
C PRO A 12 8.70 -0.17 -2.67
N GLY A 13 7.45 0.29 -2.58
CA GLY A 13 7.06 1.65 -2.99
C GLY A 13 7.72 2.71 -2.10
N ALA A 14 8.18 3.79 -2.71
CA ALA A 14 9.11 4.77 -2.14
C ALA A 14 8.61 5.64 -0.96
N GLY A 15 7.42 5.42 -0.41
CA GLY A 15 6.75 6.41 0.45
C GLY A 15 6.97 6.32 1.96
N ASP A 16 7.23 5.13 2.53
CA ASP A 16 7.23 4.94 3.99
C ASP A 16 8.61 4.55 4.53
N ASN A 17 9.26 5.48 5.24
CA ASN A 17 10.58 5.27 5.86
C ASN A 17 10.58 4.09 6.83
N ALA A 18 9.46 3.82 7.49
CA ALA A 18 9.31 2.68 8.38
C ALA A 18 9.47 1.34 7.68
N VAL A 19 8.79 1.23 6.53
CA VAL A 19 8.78 0.01 5.75
C VAL A 19 10.16 -0.18 5.13
N ASN A 20 10.79 0.89 4.67
CA ASN A 20 12.18 0.86 4.21
C ASN A 20 13.13 0.34 5.29
N GLN A 21 13.05 0.87 6.52
CA GLN A 21 13.87 0.40 7.66
C GLN A 21 13.59 -1.06 8.01
N TYR A 22 12.32 -1.46 7.99
CA TYR A 22 11.94 -2.86 8.24
C TYR A 22 12.57 -3.79 7.19
N LEU A 23 12.54 -3.42 5.92
CA LEU A 23 13.13 -4.24 4.85
C LEU A 23 14.66 -4.30 4.93
N ASP A 24 15.31 -3.20 5.30
CA ASP A 24 16.74 -3.19 5.55
C ASP A 24 17.10 -4.15 6.72
N TRP A 25 16.31 -4.14 7.80
CA TRP A 25 16.45 -5.11 8.89
C TRP A 25 16.24 -6.56 8.43
N VAL A 26 15.18 -6.83 7.66
CA VAL A 26 14.91 -8.17 7.09
C VAL A 26 16.07 -8.65 6.22
N SER A 27 16.68 -7.77 5.42
CA SER A 27 17.86 -8.11 4.62
C SER A 27 19.02 -8.61 5.49
N GLY A 28 19.24 -7.96 6.65
CA GLY A 28 20.21 -8.40 7.66
C GLY A 28 19.88 -9.77 8.25
N GLU A 29 18.63 -10.01 8.63
CA GLU A 29 18.17 -11.30 9.17
C GLU A 29 18.32 -12.43 8.15
N MET A 30 17.94 -12.19 6.89
CA MET A 30 18.04 -13.16 5.80
C MET A 30 19.50 -13.57 5.53
N LYS A 31 20.42 -12.61 5.60
CA LYS A 31 21.85 -12.89 5.48
C LYS A 31 22.37 -13.71 6.66
N THR A 32 21.99 -13.33 7.87
CA THR A 32 22.49 -13.93 9.13
C THR A 32 21.98 -15.36 9.33
N HIS A 33 20.68 -15.58 9.14
CA HIS A 33 20.04 -16.85 9.49
C HIS A 33 19.90 -17.82 8.31
N TYR A 34 19.96 -17.33 7.07
CA TYR A 34 19.68 -18.14 5.88
C TYR A 34 20.77 -18.07 4.81
N ALA A 35 21.82 -17.26 5.03
CA ALA A 35 22.85 -16.98 4.02
C ALA A 35 22.25 -16.51 2.68
N ILE A 36 21.12 -15.80 2.70
CA ILE A 36 20.47 -15.21 1.53
C ILE A 36 20.84 -13.74 1.46
N ASN A 37 21.29 -13.27 0.29
CA ASN A 37 21.59 -11.85 0.07
C ASN A 37 20.35 -11.12 -0.49
N LEU A 38 19.50 -10.53 0.35
CA LEU A 38 18.34 -9.80 -0.16
C LEU A 38 18.76 -8.44 -0.76
N ARG A 39 18.58 -8.24 -2.06
CA ARG A 39 18.79 -6.97 -2.77
C ARG A 39 17.46 -6.22 -2.91
N ILE A 40 17.31 -5.14 -2.18
CA ILE A 40 16.10 -4.32 -2.26
C ILE A 40 16.26 -3.28 -3.38
N VAL A 41 15.30 -3.22 -4.31
CA VAL A 41 15.28 -2.24 -5.41
C VAL A 41 14.07 -1.34 -5.23
N ARG A 42 14.28 -0.10 -4.81
CA ARG A 42 13.17 0.83 -4.57
C ARG A 42 12.61 1.32 -5.91
N LEU A 43 11.30 1.23 -6.08
CA LEU A 43 10.60 1.67 -7.29
C LEU A 43 9.80 2.94 -7.00
N ALA A 44 9.71 3.81 -8.00
CA ALA A 44 8.74 4.90 -7.97
C ALA A 44 7.31 4.34 -8.12
N ASP A 45 7.14 3.36 -9.01
CA ASP A 45 5.87 2.69 -9.29
C ASP A 45 6.10 1.18 -9.56
N ALA A 46 5.18 0.33 -9.09
CA ALA A 46 5.19 -1.10 -9.38
C ALA A 46 4.96 -1.39 -10.88
N ALA A 47 4.26 -0.49 -11.59
CA ALA A 47 4.03 -0.60 -13.03
C ALA A 47 5.35 -0.67 -13.84
N ASP A 48 6.41 -0.03 -13.37
CA ASP A 48 7.74 -0.09 -14.02
C ASP A 48 8.32 -1.50 -13.97
N ALA A 49 8.16 -2.20 -12.84
CA ALA A 49 8.57 -3.59 -12.70
C ALA A 49 7.70 -4.53 -13.55
N VAL A 50 6.38 -4.30 -13.59
CA VAL A 50 5.48 -5.09 -14.46
C VAL A 50 5.87 -4.98 -15.92
N LYS A 51 6.07 -3.77 -16.44
CA LYS A 51 6.52 -3.54 -17.82
C LYS A 51 7.83 -4.27 -18.11
N ARG A 52 8.77 -4.24 -17.17
CA ARG A 52 10.04 -4.96 -17.30
C ARG A 52 9.85 -6.47 -17.36
N ILE A 53 9.04 -7.05 -16.46
CA ILE A 53 8.74 -8.50 -16.44
C ILE A 53 8.07 -8.92 -17.75
N GLN A 54 7.10 -8.14 -18.24
CA GLN A 54 6.43 -8.39 -19.52
C GLN A 54 7.41 -8.35 -20.70
N THR A 55 8.30 -7.35 -20.74
CA THR A 55 9.32 -7.21 -21.79
C THR A 55 10.30 -8.39 -21.78
N GLU A 56 10.75 -8.81 -20.60
CA GLU A 56 11.62 -9.97 -20.43
C GLU A 56 10.92 -11.26 -20.91
N SER A 57 9.66 -11.49 -20.51
CA SER A 57 8.89 -12.65 -20.94
C SER A 57 8.61 -12.67 -22.45
N ALA A 58 8.28 -11.52 -23.03
CA ALA A 58 8.04 -11.36 -24.48
C ALA A 58 9.31 -11.62 -25.29
N ALA A 59 10.49 -11.30 -24.75
CA ALA A 59 11.79 -11.67 -25.32
C ALA A 59 12.15 -13.16 -25.13
N GLY A 60 11.20 -14.00 -24.70
CA GLY A 60 11.42 -15.43 -24.46
C GLY A 60 12.22 -15.75 -23.19
N ARG A 61 12.51 -14.75 -22.35
CA ARG A 61 13.28 -14.95 -21.13
C ARG A 61 12.41 -15.59 -20.06
N LYS A 62 12.49 -16.92 -19.93
CA LYS A 62 11.78 -17.71 -18.91
C LYS A 62 12.62 -18.02 -17.67
N THR A 63 13.91 -17.73 -17.73
CA THR A 63 14.86 -17.90 -16.62
C THR A 63 15.78 -16.68 -16.53
N ASP A 64 16.36 -16.43 -15.36
CA ASP A 64 17.23 -15.26 -15.10
C ASP A 64 16.52 -13.92 -15.40
N GLY A 65 15.23 -13.84 -15.03
CA GLY A 65 14.48 -12.60 -14.94
C GLY A 65 15.08 -11.65 -13.90
N SER A 66 14.77 -10.37 -14.04
CA SER A 66 15.37 -9.31 -13.21
C SER A 66 14.73 -9.13 -11.83
N VAL A 67 13.53 -9.67 -11.64
CA VAL A 67 12.72 -9.52 -10.42
C VAL A 67 12.36 -10.92 -9.94
N ASP A 68 12.71 -11.24 -8.69
CA ASP A 68 12.20 -12.42 -8.00
C ASP A 68 10.88 -12.05 -7.32
N LEU A 69 10.93 -11.21 -6.27
CA LEU A 69 9.77 -10.80 -5.48
C LEU A 69 9.38 -9.35 -5.82
N LEU A 70 8.09 -9.16 -6.12
CA LEU A 70 7.51 -7.84 -6.34
C LEU A 70 6.45 -7.56 -5.28
N TRP A 71 6.63 -6.48 -4.52
CA TRP A 71 5.50 -5.86 -3.83
C TRP A 71 4.62 -5.25 -4.91
N VAL A 72 3.53 -5.95 -5.21
CA VAL A 72 2.57 -5.53 -6.24
C VAL A 72 1.30 -4.95 -5.60
N ASN A 73 0.51 -4.21 -6.38
CA ASN A 73 -0.84 -3.81 -6.01
C ASN A 73 -1.87 -4.66 -6.80
N GLY A 74 -3.17 -4.54 -6.49
CA GLY A 74 -4.20 -5.40 -7.11
C GLY A 74 -4.31 -5.25 -8.63
N GLU A 75 -4.17 -4.03 -9.15
CA GLU A 75 -4.17 -3.76 -10.60
C GLU A 75 -3.00 -4.49 -11.29
N ASN A 76 -1.78 -4.28 -10.80
CA ASN A 76 -0.59 -4.91 -11.37
C ASN A 76 -0.57 -6.43 -11.14
N PHE A 77 -1.17 -6.92 -10.04
CA PHE A 77 -1.38 -8.35 -9.80
C PHE A 77 -2.27 -8.94 -10.89
N ARG A 78 -3.42 -8.32 -11.17
CA ARG A 78 -4.34 -8.71 -12.24
C ARG A 78 -3.60 -8.74 -13.58
N THR A 79 -2.88 -7.68 -13.93
CA THR A 79 -2.10 -7.61 -15.18
C THR A 79 -1.11 -8.77 -15.30
N LEU A 80 -0.34 -9.07 -14.25
CA LEU A 80 0.61 -10.18 -14.26
C LEU A 80 -0.10 -11.55 -14.31
N LYS A 81 -1.25 -11.66 -13.64
CA LYS A 81 -2.05 -12.89 -13.59
C LYS A 81 -2.67 -13.24 -14.93
N GLU A 82 -3.33 -12.27 -15.57
CA GLU A 82 -3.93 -12.43 -16.91
C GLU A 82 -2.85 -12.77 -17.95
N ALA A 83 -1.64 -12.23 -17.80
CA ALA A 83 -0.49 -12.55 -18.65
C ALA A 83 0.17 -13.90 -18.34
N GLY A 84 -0.28 -14.65 -17.33
CA GLY A 84 0.32 -15.93 -16.92
C GLY A 84 1.75 -15.79 -16.38
N LEU A 85 2.10 -14.63 -15.82
CA LEU A 85 3.44 -14.32 -15.34
C LEU A 85 3.60 -14.57 -13.83
N LEU A 86 2.58 -15.14 -13.16
CA LEU A 86 2.60 -15.43 -11.73
C LEU A 86 2.71 -16.93 -11.44
N GLN A 87 3.60 -17.30 -10.52
CA GLN A 87 3.59 -18.64 -9.93
C GLN A 87 2.44 -18.73 -8.94
N THR A 88 1.64 -19.80 -9.03
CA THR A 88 0.48 -20.08 -8.17
C THR A 88 0.80 -21.14 -7.11
N HIS A 89 -0.13 -21.38 -6.18
CA HIS A 89 -0.09 -22.46 -5.19
C HIS A 89 1.12 -22.51 -4.25
N TRP A 90 1.86 -21.41 -4.06
CA TRP A 90 3.00 -21.37 -3.13
C TRP A 90 2.66 -20.69 -1.81
N ALA A 91 1.84 -19.64 -1.82
CA ALA A 91 1.64 -18.80 -0.64
C ALA A 91 1.00 -19.56 0.54
N GLU A 92 -0.04 -20.36 0.26
CA GLU A 92 -0.73 -21.13 1.30
C GLU A 92 0.09 -22.33 1.82
N THR A 93 1.18 -22.69 1.13
CA THR A 93 2.08 -23.78 1.55
C THR A 93 3.15 -23.32 2.53
N LEU A 94 3.27 -22.01 2.76
CA LEU A 94 4.24 -21.46 3.69
C LEU A 94 3.88 -21.84 5.13
N PRO A 95 4.87 -22.21 5.98
CA PRO A 95 4.60 -22.55 7.37
C PRO A 95 3.90 -21.43 8.16
N ASN A 96 4.14 -20.17 7.76
CA ASN A 96 3.57 -19.00 8.41
C ASN A 96 2.20 -18.59 7.88
N TRP A 97 1.66 -19.29 6.87
CA TRP A 97 0.27 -19.11 6.46
C TRP A 97 -0.70 -19.33 7.63
N ARG A 98 -0.31 -20.14 8.63
CA ARG A 98 -1.05 -20.32 9.90
C ARG A 98 -1.33 -19.03 10.68
N TYR A 99 -0.60 -17.94 10.41
CA TYR A 99 -0.78 -16.64 11.06
C TYR A 99 -1.65 -15.68 10.24
N VAL A 100 -2.05 -16.07 9.03
CA VAL A 100 -2.92 -15.27 8.17
C VAL A 100 -4.36 -15.40 8.67
N ASP A 101 -5.03 -14.27 8.90
CA ASP A 101 -6.45 -14.25 9.24
C ASP A 101 -7.31 -14.51 7.99
N THR A 102 -7.70 -15.76 7.77
CA THR A 102 -8.48 -16.21 6.61
C THR A 102 -9.95 -15.80 6.64
N ARG A 103 -10.42 -15.18 7.73
CA ARG A 103 -11.76 -14.55 7.77
C ARG A 103 -11.78 -13.24 6.99
N LYS A 104 -10.62 -12.66 6.72
CA LYS A 104 -10.46 -11.55 5.77
C LYS A 104 -10.39 -12.11 4.35
N PRO A 105 -10.71 -11.33 3.31
CA PRO A 105 -10.73 -11.82 1.92
C PRO A 105 -9.31 -12.04 1.35
N VAL A 106 -8.46 -12.87 1.99
CA VAL A 106 -7.05 -13.12 1.64
C VAL A 106 -6.85 -14.00 0.39
N ARG A 107 -7.94 -14.49 -0.19
CA ARG A 107 -7.97 -15.37 -1.37
C ARG A 107 -8.52 -14.70 -2.62
N GLU A 108 -8.75 -13.40 -2.55
CA GLU A 108 -9.20 -12.57 -3.66
C GLU A 108 -8.41 -11.26 -3.66
N ASP A 109 -8.00 -10.81 -4.85
CA ASP A 109 -7.44 -9.48 -5.09
C ASP A 109 -7.96 -8.94 -6.43
N PHE A 110 -8.39 -7.68 -6.44
CA PHE A 110 -8.96 -6.99 -7.60
C PHE A 110 -10.09 -7.80 -8.29
N SER A 111 -10.97 -8.39 -7.47
CA SER A 111 -12.07 -9.27 -7.90
C SER A 111 -11.61 -10.56 -8.61
N MET A 112 -10.35 -10.94 -8.47
CA MET A 112 -9.78 -12.18 -9.00
C MET A 112 -9.36 -13.12 -7.86
N PRO A 113 -9.68 -14.42 -7.94
CA PRO A 113 -9.15 -15.39 -6.98
C PRO A 113 -7.63 -15.40 -7.00
N THR A 114 -6.95 -15.38 -5.86
CA THR A 114 -5.47 -15.31 -5.84
C THR A 114 -4.84 -16.62 -6.27
N GLN A 115 -5.48 -17.76 -5.96
CA GLN A 115 -4.97 -19.12 -6.20
C GLN A 115 -3.57 -19.35 -5.59
N GLY A 116 -3.29 -18.67 -4.46
CA GLY A 116 -1.99 -18.78 -3.78
C GLY A 116 -0.82 -18.21 -4.58
N ALA A 117 -1.09 -17.31 -5.54
CA ALA A 117 -0.07 -16.61 -6.33
C ALA A 117 0.62 -15.48 -5.56
N GLU A 118 0.09 -15.10 -4.40
CA GLU A 118 0.53 -13.99 -3.60
C GLU A 118 0.36 -14.29 -2.09
N SER A 119 1.26 -13.73 -1.27
CA SER A 119 1.19 -13.83 0.20
C SER A 119 0.81 -12.48 0.81
N PRO A 120 -0.17 -12.43 1.74
CA PRO A 120 -0.67 -11.18 2.27
C PRO A 120 0.30 -10.55 3.29
N TRP A 121 0.68 -9.30 3.07
CA TRP A 121 1.52 -8.54 4.01
C TRP A 121 0.76 -7.74 5.07
N GLY A 122 -0.35 -7.12 4.68
CA GLY A 122 -1.10 -6.20 5.54
C GLY A 122 -2.40 -5.76 4.88
N GLY A 123 -3.32 -5.23 5.67
CA GLY A 123 -4.53 -4.61 5.12
C GLY A 123 -4.27 -3.16 4.74
N ALA A 124 -4.72 -2.74 3.57
CA ALA A 124 -4.74 -1.35 3.17
C ALA A 124 -6.16 -0.81 3.13
N GLN A 125 -6.29 0.48 3.40
CA GLN A 125 -7.56 1.20 3.41
C GLN A 125 -7.28 2.68 3.21
N LEU A 126 -7.97 3.30 2.25
CA LEU A 126 -7.91 4.75 2.07
C LEU A 126 -8.38 5.45 3.34
N THR A 127 -7.45 6.13 3.99
CA THR A 127 -7.63 6.75 5.29
C THR A 127 -7.16 8.18 5.22
N PHE A 128 -8.00 9.09 5.68
CA PHE A 128 -7.62 10.49 5.82
C PHE A 128 -6.92 10.72 7.16
N ILE A 129 -5.96 11.64 7.15
CA ILE A 129 -5.22 12.06 8.34
C ILE A 129 -5.48 13.54 8.54
N ALA A 130 -5.88 13.93 9.74
CA ALA A 130 -6.07 15.33 10.11
C ALA A 130 -5.40 15.62 11.46
N ASN A 131 -4.96 16.86 11.67
CA ASN A 131 -4.64 17.33 13.01
C ASN A 131 -5.94 17.74 13.72
N ARG A 132 -6.31 17.05 14.80
CA ARG A 132 -7.55 17.25 15.54
C ARG A 132 -7.63 18.60 16.26
N ASP A 133 -6.50 19.22 16.59
CA ASP A 133 -6.49 20.59 17.15
C ASP A 133 -6.92 21.63 16.12
N ILE A 134 -6.63 21.38 14.85
CA ILE A 134 -6.93 22.30 13.74
C ILE A 134 -8.26 21.93 13.08
N THR A 135 -8.53 20.63 12.97
CA THR A 135 -9.68 20.02 12.30
C THR A 135 -10.34 19.01 13.25
N PRO A 136 -11.09 19.48 14.26
CA PRO A 136 -11.69 18.62 15.29
C PRO A 136 -12.82 17.74 14.74
N GLN A 137 -13.52 18.23 13.71
CA GLN A 137 -14.58 17.51 13.00
C GLN A 137 -14.17 17.36 11.53
N PRO A 138 -13.33 16.38 11.20
CA PRO A 138 -12.99 16.12 9.81
C PRO A 138 -14.22 15.63 9.02
N PRO A 139 -14.27 15.87 7.69
CA PRO A 139 -15.38 15.42 6.85
C PRO A 139 -15.49 13.90 6.86
N GLN A 140 -16.71 13.34 6.78
CA GLN A 140 -16.93 11.88 6.81
C GLN A 140 -17.71 11.34 5.60
N SER A 141 -17.97 12.19 4.60
CA SER A 141 -18.59 11.82 3.33
C SER A 141 -18.06 12.70 2.19
N PRO A 142 -18.28 12.34 0.90
CA PRO A 142 -17.94 13.20 -0.23
C PRO A 142 -18.57 14.60 -0.13
N GLN A 143 -19.84 14.68 0.27
CA GLN A 143 -20.55 15.95 0.41
C GLN A 143 -19.97 16.79 1.54
N ALA A 144 -19.62 16.15 2.67
CA ALA A 144 -18.94 16.82 3.78
C ALA A 144 -17.53 17.29 3.36
N LEU A 145 -16.80 16.51 2.55
CA LEU A 145 -15.49 16.89 2.04
C LEU A 145 -15.58 18.12 1.12
N LEU A 146 -16.58 18.17 0.25
CA LEU A 146 -16.83 19.32 -0.63
C LEU A 146 -17.17 20.58 0.19
N ALA A 147 -18.09 20.46 1.15
CA ALA A 147 -18.43 21.56 2.04
C ALA A 147 -17.21 22.03 2.85
N PHE A 148 -16.42 21.10 3.36
CA PHE A 148 -15.19 21.39 4.11
C PHE A 148 -14.14 22.10 3.25
N ALA A 149 -13.93 21.67 2.00
CA ALA A 149 -13.01 22.33 1.08
C ALA A 149 -13.46 23.77 0.76
N LYS A 150 -14.77 24.00 0.56
CA LYS A 150 -15.34 25.33 0.35
C LYS A 150 -15.18 26.25 1.58
N ALA A 151 -15.34 25.70 2.79
CA ALA A 151 -15.15 26.44 4.03
C ALA A 151 -13.66 26.73 4.34
N HIS A 152 -12.75 25.93 3.80
CA HIS A 152 -11.30 26.06 4.01
C HIS A 152 -10.53 26.02 2.68
N PRO A 153 -10.74 27.03 1.80
CA PRO A 153 -10.20 27.01 0.45
C PRO A 153 -8.67 26.94 0.46
N GLY A 154 -8.12 26.10 -0.41
CA GLY A 154 -6.68 25.93 -0.57
C GLY A 154 -6.03 24.96 0.42
N THR A 155 -6.77 24.35 1.35
CA THR A 155 -6.19 23.51 2.43
C THR A 155 -6.47 22.01 2.27
N VAL A 156 -7.13 21.61 1.19
CA VAL A 156 -7.48 20.22 0.88
C VAL A 156 -6.97 19.90 -0.53
N THR A 157 -6.49 18.67 -0.74
CA THR A 157 -6.05 18.17 -2.05
C THR A 157 -5.98 16.64 -2.01
N TYR A 158 -5.56 16.02 -3.11
CA TYR A 158 -5.25 14.59 -3.22
C TYR A 158 -4.01 14.39 -4.10
N PRO A 159 -3.32 13.23 -4.03
CA PRO A 159 -2.15 12.98 -4.87
C PRO A 159 -2.54 12.96 -6.35
N ARG A 160 -1.65 13.44 -7.22
CA ARG A 160 -1.90 13.46 -8.66
C ARG A 160 -1.85 12.03 -9.23
N PRO A 161 -2.87 11.58 -9.98
CA PRO A 161 -2.72 10.40 -10.83
C PRO A 161 -1.48 10.56 -11.76
N PRO A 162 -0.73 9.49 -12.06
CA PRO A 162 -1.06 8.09 -11.82
C PRO A 162 -0.67 7.56 -10.42
N ASP A 163 -0.39 8.44 -9.43
CA ASP A 163 -0.15 7.97 -8.06
C ASP A 163 -1.32 7.10 -7.57
N PHE A 164 -0.96 5.92 -7.08
CA PHE A 164 -1.93 4.91 -6.66
C PHE A 164 -2.94 5.42 -5.63
N THR A 165 -2.51 6.22 -4.63
CA THR A 165 -3.43 6.75 -3.62
C THR A 165 -4.36 7.82 -4.20
N GLY A 166 -3.85 8.58 -5.18
CA GLY A 166 -4.66 9.51 -5.97
C GLY A 166 -5.74 8.81 -6.77
N THR A 167 -5.38 7.76 -7.52
CA THR A 167 -6.32 6.94 -8.30
C THR A 167 -7.37 6.29 -7.39
N ALA A 168 -6.95 5.65 -6.30
CA ALA A 168 -7.88 5.01 -5.37
C ALA A 168 -8.84 6.02 -4.69
N PHE A 169 -8.41 7.26 -4.46
CA PHE A 169 -9.31 8.31 -3.98
C PHE A 169 -10.41 8.65 -5.00
N LEU A 170 -10.06 8.73 -6.29
CA LEU A 170 -11.03 8.98 -7.36
C LEU A 170 -11.99 7.81 -7.56
N GLU A 171 -11.50 6.57 -7.49
CA GLU A 171 -12.33 5.36 -7.56
C GLU A 171 -13.32 5.29 -6.41
N GLN A 172 -12.88 5.60 -5.18
CA GLN A 172 -13.76 5.65 -4.02
C GLN A 172 -14.82 6.75 -4.13
N LEU A 173 -14.47 7.92 -4.69
CA LEU A 173 -15.46 8.96 -5.01
C LEU A 173 -16.47 8.46 -6.03
N LEU A 174 -16.03 7.81 -7.11
CA LEU A 174 -16.92 7.26 -8.14
C LEU A 174 -17.92 6.27 -7.53
N LEU A 175 -17.42 5.31 -6.73
CA LEU A 175 -18.24 4.32 -6.03
C LEU A 175 -19.26 4.94 -5.09
N ALA A 176 -18.93 6.06 -4.45
CA ALA A 176 -19.80 6.73 -3.50
C ALA A 176 -20.82 7.69 -4.15
N LEU A 177 -20.49 8.22 -5.32
CA LEU A 177 -21.29 9.25 -6.00
C LEU A 177 -22.18 8.67 -7.10
N THR A 178 -21.81 7.54 -7.70
CA THR A 178 -22.60 6.98 -8.79
C THR A 178 -23.94 6.44 -8.29
N PRO A 179 -25.06 6.73 -8.98
CA PRO A 179 -26.34 6.07 -8.73
C PRO A 179 -26.39 4.65 -9.31
N GLN A 180 -25.37 4.22 -10.06
CA GLN A 180 -25.30 2.93 -10.75
C GLN A 180 -24.13 2.06 -10.24
N PRO A 181 -24.07 1.70 -8.94
CA PRO A 181 -22.93 1.00 -8.36
C PRO A 181 -22.74 -0.43 -8.89
N ASP A 182 -23.77 -1.02 -9.50
CA ASP A 182 -23.68 -2.35 -10.10
C ASP A 182 -22.99 -2.33 -11.47
N ALA A 183 -23.05 -1.21 -12.21
CA ALA A 183 -22.32 -1.04 -13.47
C ALA A 183 -20.80 -1.08 -13.27
N LEU A 184 -20.32 -0.69 -12.09
CA LEU A 184 -18.90 -0.72 -11.72
C LEU A 184 -18.36 -2.13 -11.37
N LYS A 185 -19.22 -3.15 -11.35
CA LYS A 185 -18.81 -4.54 -11.05
C LYS A 185 -18.43 -5.33 -12.30
N VAL A 186 -18.69 -4.79 -13.48
CA VAL A 186 -18.41 -5.41 -14.77
C VAL A 186 -17.46 -4.52 -15.57
N ALA A 187 -16.97 -5.05 -16.70
CA ALA A 187 -16.18 -4.23 -17.61
C ALA A 187 -16.99 -2.99 -18.06
N PRO A 188 -16.35 -1.81 -18.18
CA PRO A 188 -17.01 -0.62 -18.69
C PRO A 188 -17.68 -0.89 -20.05
N ASP A 189 -18.91 -0.43 -20.19
CA ASP A 189 -19.62 -0.39 -21.45
C ASP A 189 -19.57 1.04 -21.99
N ASP A 190 -18.99 1.21 -23.19
CA ASP A 190 -18.82 2.50 -23.85
C ASP A 190 -20.15 3.27 -23.96
N ALA A 191 -21.28 2.58 -24.10
CA ALA A 191 -22.60 3.21 -24.20
C ALA A 191 -23.09 3.82 -22.88
N THR A 192 -22.60 3.31 -21.74
CA THR A 192 -23.07 3.74 -20.40
C THR A 192 -22.00 4.47 -19.59
N PHE A 193 -20.72 4.38 -19.99
CA PHE A 193 -19.56 4.89 -19.25
C PHE A 193 -19.71 6.37 -18.83
N ASP A 194 -20.10 7.24 -19.76
CA ASP A 194 -20.28 8.66 -19.49
C ASP A 194 -21.38 8.89 -18.44
N SER A 195 -22.51 8.17 -18.55
CA SER A 195 -23.61 8.30 -17.61
C SER A 195 -23.25 7.77 -16.21
N VAL A 196 -22.47 6.69 -16.14
CA VAL A 196 -22.04 6.06 -14.88
C VAL A 196 -21.02 6.93 -14.14
N THR A 197 -20.15 7.62 -14.90
CA THR A 197 -19.06 8.45 -14.34
C THR A 197 -19.40 9.94 -14.21
N ALA A 198 -20.43 10.45 -14.89
CA ALA A 198 -20.85 11.86 -14.83
C ALA A 198 -20.95 12.45 -13.40
N PRO A 199 -21.48 11.74 -12.38
CA PRO A 199 -21.52 12.27 -11.02
C PRO A 199 -20.15 12.57 -10.40
N LEU A 200 -19.12 11.78 -10.76
CA LEU A 200 -17.75 12.05 -10.32
C LEU A 200 -17.24 13.37 -10.93
N TRP A 201 -17.41 13.55 -12.24
CA TRP A 201 -16.90 14.73 -12.94
C TRP A 201 -17.57 16.01 -12.44
N ALA A 202 -18.90 16.01 -12.31
CA ALA A 202 -19.64 17.14 -11.74
C ALA A 202 -19.20 17.47 -10.30
N TYR A 203 -18.89 16.45 -9.50
CA TYR A 203 -18.36 16.64 -8.16
C TYR A 203 -16.96 17.25 -8.16
N LEU A 204 -16.07 16.77 -9.03
CA LEU A 204 -14.70 17.28 -9.17
C LEU A 204 -14.69 18.74 -9.67
N ASP A 205 -15.55 19.09 -10.62
CA ASP A 205 -15.72 20.47 -11.09
C ASP A 205 -16.13 21.42 -9.96
N ALA A 206 -17.00 20.96 -9.04
CA ALA A 206 -17.40 21.71 -7.86
C ALA A 206 -16.29 21.77 -6.79
N LEU A 207 -15.45 20.74 -6.68
CA LEU A 207 -14.43 20.60 -5.66
C LEU A 207 -13.14 21.38 -6.01
N HIS A 208 -12.64 21.22 -7.23
CA HIS A 208 -11.32 21.71 -7.69
C HIS A 208 -11.09 23.20 -7.41
N PRO A 209 -12.04 24.13 -7.63
CA PRO A 209 -11.84 25.54 -7.33
C PRO A 209 -11.46 25.83 -5.87
N SER A 210 -11.86 24.95 -4.95
CA SER A 210 -11.60 25.09 -3.51
C SER A 210 -10.35 24.33 -3.04
N LEU A 211 -9.74 23.51 -3.90
CA LEU A 211 -8.55 22.74 -3.52
C LEU A 211 -7.29 23.62 -3.42
N TRP A 212 -6.25 23.05 -2.80
CA TRP A 212 -4.89 23.58 -2.84
C TRP A 212 -4.50 23.94 -4.28
N ARG A 213 -3.96 25.15 -4.46
CA ARG A 213 -3.65 25.73 -5.77
C ARG A 213 -4.84 25.70 -6.76
N LYS A 214 -6.07 25.77 -6.25
CA LYS A 214 -7.33 25.75 -7.02
C LYS A 214 -7.45 24.53 -7.95
N GLY A 215 -6.88 23.39 -7.55
CA GLY A 215 -6.88 22.17 -8.37
C GLY A 215 -6.05 22.29 -9.65
N LYS A 216 -5.21 23.33 -9.80
CA LYS A 216 -4.29 23.48 -10.95
C LYS A 216 -2.97 22.73 -10.75
N ASP A 217 -2.71 22.29 -9.53
CA ASP A 217 -1.54 21.52 -9.17
C ASP A 217 -1.87 20.60 -7.99
N PHE A 218 -1.22 19.44 -7.98
CA PHE A 218 -1.48 18.37 -7.02
C PHE A 218 -0.15 17.80 -6.53
N PRO A 219 -0.03 17.46 -5.24
CA PRO A 219 1.15 16.77 -4.72
C PRO A 219 1.44 15.48 -5.53
N PRO A 220 2.70 15.18 -5.87
CA PRO A 220 3.04 13.99 -6.66
C PRO A 220 2.97 12.69 -5.84
N SER A 221 2.80 12.75 -4.51
CA SER A 221 2.72 11.57 -3.65
C SER A 221 2.06 11.86 -2.29
N PRO A 222 1.57 10.82 -1.58
CA PRO A 222 1.10 10.94 -0.20
C PRO A 222 2.14 11.53 0.76
N ALA A 223 3.42 11.16 0.60
CA ALA A 223 4.50 11.69 1.42
C ALA A 223 4.64 13.22 1.26
N ARG A 224 4.39 13.76 0.06
CA ARG A 224 4.36 15.21 -0.14
C ARG A 224 3.14 15.86 0.53
N MET A 225 1.97 15.23 0.49
CA MET A 225 0.80 15.71 1.24
C MET A 225 1.07 15.74 2.74
N ASP A 226 1.74 14.74 3.27
CA ASP A 226 2.11 14.69 4.69
C ASP A 226 3.03 15.82 5.10
N ALA A 227 4.04 16.13 4.28
CA ALA A 227 4.92 17.27 4.51
C ALA A 227 4.13 18.60 4.50
N LEU A 228 3.14 18.74 3.62
CA LEU A 228 2.28 19.91 3.56
C LEU A 228 1.32 19.99 4.77
N LEU A 229 0.79 18.87 5.26
CA LEU A 229 0.01 18.79 6.49
C LEU A 229 0.86 19.19 7.72
N GLN A 230 2.10 18.69 7.80
CA GLN A 230 3.03 19.04 8.88
C GLN A 230 3.42 20.52 8.86
N ALA A 231 3.56 21.10 7.67
CA ALA A 231 3.79 22.53 7.49
C ALA A 231 2.53 23.39 7.72
N GLY A 232 1.38 22.78 8.05
CA GLY A 232 0.10 23.48 8.23
C GLY A 232 -0.51 24.03 6.93
N SER A 233 0.07 23.73 5.76
CA SER A 233 -0.45 24.16 4.46
C SER A 233 -1.71 23.40 4.05
N LEU A 234 -1.81 22.13 4.47
CA LEU A 234 -3.01 21.32 4.31
C LEU A 234 -3.63 21.02 5.67
N ARG A 235 -4.95 20.87 5.69
CA ARG A 235 -5.73 20.39 6.84
C ARG A 235 -5.91 18.88 6.85
N LEU A 236 -5.79 18.26 5.68
CA LEU A 236 -5.98 16.84 5.45
C LEU A 236 -4.78 16.26 4.69
N SER A 237 -4.34 15.07 5.08
CA SER A 237 -3.49 14.17 4.29
C SER A 237 -4.21 12.86 4.02
N LEU A 238 -3.64 12.02 3.16
CA LEU A 238 -4.18 10.75 2.71
C LEU A 238 -3.15 9.64 2.88
N THR A 239 -3.58 8.45 3.29
CA THR A 239 -2.75 7.25 3.28
C THR A 239 -3.59 6.03 2.94
N PHE A 240 -2.99 5.07 2.26
CA PHE A 240 -3.58 3.74 2.08
C PHE A 240 -3.12 2.75 3.16
N ASN A 241 -2.16 3.12 4.01
CA ASN A 241 -1.64 2.27 5.08
C ASN A 241 -2.14 2.76 6.45
N PRO A 242 -3.12 2.07 7.08
CA PRO A 242 -3.63 2.49 8.39
C PRO A 242 -2.55 2.55 9.48
N ALA A 243 -1.52 1.68 9.40
CA ALA A 243 -0.41 1.68 10.36
C ALA A 243 0.47 2.94 10.26
N HIS A 244 0.40 3.67 9.14
CA HIS A 244 1.19 4.85 8.87
C HIS A 244 0.92 5.99 9.87
N ALA A 245 -0.34 6.26 10.25
CA ALA A 245 -0.60 7.31 11.25
C ALA A 245 -0.30 6.84 12.68
N GLN A 246 -0.53 5.55 13.01
CA GLN A 246 -0.14 5.01 14.32
C GLN A 246 1.36 5.18 14.55
N GLN A 247 2.16 5.05 13.50
CA GLN A 247 3.59 5.26 13.56
C GLN A 247 3.97 6.74 13.71
N LYS A 248 3.32 7.65 12.96
CA LYS A 248 3.54 9.10 13.11
C LYS A 248 3.26 9.58 14.53
N ASN A 249 2.20 9.07 15.15
CA ASN A 249 1.82 9.42 16.53
C ASN A 249 2.89 9.04 17.55
N ARG A 250 3.72 8.02 17.26
CA ARG A 250 4.81 7.59 18.14
C ARG A 250 6.11 8.39 17.97
N GLN A 251 6.32 9.03 16.82
CA GLN A 251 7.62 9.64 16.49
C GLN A 251 7.75 11.12 16.88
N ARG A 252 6.67 11.87 17.16
CA ARG A 252 6.75 13.27 17.61
C ARG A 252 5.61 13.66 18.56
N ARG A 253 5.92 14.41 19.63
CA ARG A 253 4.95 14.93 20.63
C ARG A 253 3.82 15.78 20.03
N ALA A 254 4.04 16.45 18.88
CA ALA A 254 2.99 17.21 18.17
C ALA A 254 2.04 16.33 17.32
N ALA A 255 2.35 15.04 17.12
CA ALA A 255 1.50 14.10 16.40
C ALA A 255 0.47 13.40 17.31
N GLN A 256 0.45 13.68 18.61
CA GLN A 256 -0.48 13.06 19.56
C GLN A 256 -1.96 13.37 19.28
N ASN A 257 -2.24 14.36 18.43
CA ASN A 257 -3.60 14.74 18.05
C ASN A 257 -3.95 14.45 16.58
N GLN A 258 -3.24 13.54 15.89
CA GLN A 258 -3.70 13.12 14.57
C GLN A 258 -4.87 12.14 14.67
N LEU A 259 -5.97 12.47 13.98
CA LEU A 259 -7.14 11.61 13.84
C LEU A 259 -7.14 10.94 12.46
N GLN A 260 -7.41 9.64 12.45
CA GLN A 260 -7.72 8.88 11.24
C GLN A 260 -9.21 8.69 11.11
N PHE A 261 -9.73 8.89 9.91
CA PHE A 261 -11.13 8.66 9.60
C PHE A 261 -11.31 8.20 8.15
N ARG A 262 -12.48 7.64 7.86
CA ARG A 262 -12.86 7.16 6.54
C ARG A 262 -13.93 8.08 5.99
N LEU A 263 -13.88 8.33 4.68
CA LEU A 263 -15.01 8.89 3.94
C LEU A 263 -15.90 7.80 3.35
N PHE A 264 -15.37 6.58 3.22
CA PHE A 264 -15.97 5.50 2.46
C PHE A 264 -16.01 4.20 3.26
N THR A 265 -17.10 3.45 3.12
CA THR A 265 -17.37 2.21 3.86
C THR A 265 -17.03 0.95 3.07
N ARG A 266 -16.83 1.06 1.74
CA ARG A 266 -16.42 -0.09 0.91
C ARG A 266 -14.93 -0.36 1.05
N HIS A 267 -14.61 -1.63 1.08
CA HIS A 267 -13.28 -2.12 1.40
C HIS A 267 -12.45 -2.27 0.13
N ASP A 268 -11.56 -1.33 -0.14
CA ASP A 268 -10.52 -1.51 -1.16
C ASP A 268 -9.26 -2.02 -0.47
N TRP A 269 -9.02 -3.33 -0.60
CA TRP A 269 -7.84 -3.97 -0.04
C TRP A 269 -6.78 -4.07 -1.12
N GLN A 270 -5.66 -3.38 -0.92
CA GLN A 270 -4.40 -3.77 -1.54
C GLN A 270 -3.45 -4.30 -0.46
N ARG A 271 -2.63 -5.29 -0.78
CA ARG A 271 -1.61 -5.78 0.16
C ARG A 271 -0.25 -5.73 -0.53
N ALA A 272 0.82 -5.76 0.25
CA ALA A 272 2.11 -6.09 -0.31
C ALA A 272 2.20 -7.57 -0.59
N PHE A 273 2.80 -7.91 -1.72
CA PHE A 273 2.87 -9.27 -2.21
C PHE A 273 4.31 -9.67 -2.48
N CYS A 274 4.49 -10.96 -2.67
CA CYS A 274 5.74 -11.59 -3.04
C CYS A 274 5.41 -12.44 -4.26
N HIS A 275 6.31 -12.50 -5.23
CA HIS A 275 6.21 -13.35 -6.41
C HIS A 275 7.47 -14.25 -6.46
N ASP A 276 7.37 -15.47 -6.98
CA ASP A 276 8.54 -16.30 -7.32
C ASP A 276 8.41 -16.64 -8.82
N PRO A 277 9.32 -16.20 -9.70
CA PRO A 277 9.21 -16.45 -11.13
C PRO A 277 9.81 -17.82 -11.45
N GLY A 278 8.95 -18.83 -11.59
CA GLY A 278 9.21 -19.97 -12.46
C GLY A 278 9.37 -21.36 -11.82
N GLU A 279 8.82 -22.34 -12.53
CA GLU A 279 8.78 -23.76 -12.20
C GLU A 279 10.17 -24.38 -11.94
N ARG A 280 10.25 -25.26 -10.94
CA ARG A 280 11.42 -26.10 -10.70
C ARG A 280 11.08 -27.52 -10.28
N PRO A 281 11.69 -28.52 -10.92
CA PRO A 281 11.93 -29.83 -10.33
C PRO A 281 13.29 -29.82 -9.60
N ARG A 282 13.34 -29.29 -8.37
CA ARG A 282 14.38 -29.57 -7.34
C ARG A 282 14.00 -28.84 -6.04
N GLN A 283 12.93 -29.32 -5.41
CA GLN A 283 12.54 -28.98 -4.05
C GLN A 283 13.63 -29.47 -3.08
N ARG A 284 14.39 -28.55 -2.48
CA ARG A 284 14.93 -28.68 -1.10
C ARG A 284 15.70 -27.44 -0.60
N ARG A 285 16.11 -26.51 -1.47
CA ARG A 285 16.87 -25.30 -1.05
C ARG A 285 16.24 -23.93 -1.32
N ARG A 286 15.10 -23.83 -2.04
CA ARG A 286 14.38 -22.55 -2.27
C ARG A 286 13.14 -22.33 -1.39
N LYS A 287 12.76 -23.26 -0.51
CA LYS A 287 11.64 -23.05 0.44
C LYS A 287 11.88 -21.91 1.46
N GLY A 288 13.10 -21.35 1.52
CA GLY A 288 13.46 -20.24 2.40
C GLY A 288 13.27 -18.83 1.82
N GLY A 289 13.01 -18.67 0.52
CA GLY A 289 12.93 -17.33 -0.12
C GLY A 289 11.63 -16.57 0.16
N CYS A 290 10.52 -17.31 0.32
CA CYS A 290 9.23 -16.77 0.75
C CYS A 290 8.93 -17.02 2.24
N GLN A 291 9.89 -17.58 2.98
CA GLN A 291 9.80 -17.69 4.43
C GLN A 291 10.30 -16.38 5.04
N PHE A 292 9.38 -15.51 5.43
CA PHE A 292 9.68 -14.67 6.60
C PHE A 292 9.86 -15.61 7.80
N PRO A 293 10.98 -15.58 8.51
CA PRO A 293 11.16 -16.36 9.73
C PRO A 293 10.10 -15.95 10.74
N ALA A 294 9.37 -16.91 11.30
CA ALA A 294 8.69 -16.67 12.56
C ALA A 294 9.78 -16.43 13.62
N LEU A 295 9.90 -15.19 14.08
CA LEU A 295 10.67 -14.90 15.29
C LEU A 295 10.07 -15.74 16.45
N PRO A 296 10.89 -16.42 17.26
CA PRO A 296 10.42 -17.03 18.49
C PRO A 296 9.87 -15.95 19.42
N ARG A 297 8.94 -16.35 20.31
CA ARG A 297 8.11 -15.57 21.27
C ARG A 297 8.78 -14.48 22.15
N ARG A 298 10.00 -14.01 21.90
CA ARG A 298 10.67 -12.96 22.69
C ARG A 298 10.26 -11.52 22.37
N ALA A 299 9.45 -11.26 21.35
CA ALA A 299 8.93 -9.90 21.07
C ALA A 299 7.65 -9.53 21.85
N VAL A 300 7.15 -10.42 22.73
CA VAL A 300 5.99 -10.16 23.61
C VAL A 300 6.38 -10.40 25.07
N ALA A 301 7.42 -9.70 25.54
CA ALA A 301 7.71 -9.51 26.97
C ALA A 301 8.89 -8.56 27.16
N GLN A 302 8.65 -7.25 27.09
CA GLN A 302 9.47 -6.26 27.80
C GLN A 302 8.57 -5.09 28.21
N SER A 303 7.69 -5.41 29.15
CA SER A 303 6.97 -4.45 29.99
C SER A 303 6.70 -5.18 31.29
N ARG A 304 7.62 -5.05 32.25
CA ARG A 304 7.38 -5.02 33.70
C ARG A 304 8.68 -5.04 34.50
N SER A 305 8.70 -4.14 35.49
CA SER A 305 9.46 -4.16 36.75
C SER A 305 10.77 -3.35 36.84
N GLY A 306 10.78 -2.43 37.81
CA GLY A 306 11.93 -1.63 38.28
C GLY A 306 11.50 -0.19 38.62
N VAL A 307 10.55 0.03 39.54
CA VAL A 307 10.78 0.52 40.92
C VAL A 307 11.86 1.61 41.03
N LEU A 308 11.38 2.82 41.30
CA LEU A 308 11.96 3.96 42.04
C LEU A 308 13.44 3.87 42.48
N GLY A 309 14.23 4.83 42.00
CA GLY A 309 15.53 5.22 42.57
C GLY A 309 15.96 6.60 42.07
N ARG A 310 16.12 7.55 43.00
CA ARG A 310 16.33 8.99 42.84
C ARG A 310 17.66 9.38 42.15
N SER A 311 17.68 10.54 41.48
CA SER A 311 18.39 11.79 41.91
C SER A 311 19.14 12.54 40.80
N PHE A 312 18.68 13.78 40.55
CA PHE A 312 19.40 15.04 40.31
C PHE A 312 20.67 15.18 39.44
N ARG A 313 20.61 16.24 38.59
CA ARG A 313 21.67 17.13 38.03
C ARG A 313 22.53 16.53 36.91
N ALA A 314 22.86 17.25 35.84
CA ALA A 314 22.65 18.63 35.41
C ALA A 314 22.45 18.65 33.88
#